data_AF-A0A116P9I2-F1
#
_entry.id   AF-A0A116P9I2-F1
#
_cell.length_a   1.000
_cell.length_b   1.000
_cell.length_c   1.000
_cell.angle_alpha   90.00
_cell.angle_beta   90.00
_cell.angle_gamma   90.00
#
_symmetry.space_group_name_H-M   'P 1'
#
loop_
_entity.id
_entity.type
_entity.pdbx_description
1 polymer ?
#
loop_
_entity_poly.entity_id
_entity_poly.type
_entity_poly.pdbx_seq_one_letter_code
_entity_poly.pdbx_strand_id
1 'polypeptide(L)'
;MIFKEETILLMILLEIFTQDDWLQVAADSDAYGYAIVKPTAKWVPHREVFGEIAEQAADSIFPQPAGPNQQIIDTPEGQFTITFTPKKQSETVQDRTSPQTFGNGYLSVEQANLILNHLPLELTFVNKDDIFQYYNDSHPVEDMIFKRTPSQIGRHVELCHPPKIVDKVKKIFELLRTGQKDQVTMWFKSESMGKFVYVVYKAVRDDQGEFQGVLEYVQDIQPFFEIDSDFHRDI
;
A
#
# COMPACT_ATOMS: atom_id res chain seq x y z
N MET A 1 -18.27 -10.71 -22.54
CA MET A 1 -17.54 -9.73 -21.72
C MET A 1 -16.56 -8.94 -22.58
N ILE A 2 -15.79 -9.61 -23.45
CA ILE A 2 -14.84 -9.03 -24.42
C ILE A 2 -15.33 -7.73 -25.10
N PHE A 3 -16.52 -7.70 -25.71
CA PHE A 3 -17.00 -6.50 -26.40
C PHE A 3 -17.09 -5.25 -25.51
N LYS A 4 -17.56 -5.40 -24.26
CA LYS A 4 -17.67 -4.27 -23.31
C LYS A 4 -16.28 -3.84 -22.82
N GLU A 5 -15.37 -4.79 -22.66
CA GLU A 5 -13.99 -4.52 -22.26
C GLU A 5 -13.25 -3.74 -23.36
N GLU A 6 -13.34 -4.19 -24.62
CA GLU A 6 -12.62 -3.56 -25.74
C GLU A 6 -13.20 -2.22 -26.16
N THR A 7 -14.53 -2.08 -26.16
CA THR A 7 -15.20 -0.89 -26.69
C THR A 7 -15.35 0.22 -25.65
N ILE A 8 -15.37 -0.12 -24.36
CA ILE A 8 -15.71 0.83 -23.30
C ILE A 8 -14.58 0.90 -22.27
N LEU A 9 -14.26 -0.22 -21.62
CA LEU A 9 -13.32 -0.22 -20.49
C LEU A 9 -11.91 0.18 -20.93
N LEU A 10 -11.37 -0.43 -21.99
CA LEU A 10 -10.02 -0.14 -22.47
C LEU A 10 -9.90 1.31 -22.98
N MET A 11 -10.94 1.85 -23.62
CA MET A 11 -10.93 3.24 -24.09
C MET A 11 -10.87 4.23 -22.92
N ILE A 12 -11.67 3.99 -21.87
CA ILE A 12 -11.64 4.81 -20.65
C ILE A 12 -10.27 4.72 -19.96
N LEU A 13 -9.70 3.51 -19.86
CA LEU A 13 -8.39 3.32 -19.24
C LEU A 13 -7.26 4.01 -20.03
N LEU A 14 -7.32 4.04 -21.36
CA LEU A 14 -6.34 4.74 -22.18
C LEU A 14 -6.37 6.28 -22.00
N GLU A 15 -7.53 6.85 -21.66
CA GLU A 15 -7.65 8.30 -21.38
C GLU A 15 -7.24 8.68 -19.95
N ILE A 16 -7.49 7.78 -18.98
CA ILE A 16 -7.27 8.07 -17.55
C ILE A 16 -5.87 7.67 -17.10
N PHE A 17 -5.33 6.55 -17.57
CA PHE A 17 -4.08 5.99 -17.04
C PHE A 17 -2.87 6.64 -17.71
N THR A 18 -1.88 6.95 -16.88
CA THR A 18 -0.56 7.41 -17.33
C THR A 18 0.32 6.24 -17.75
N GLN A 19 1.46 6.54 -18.37
CA GLN A 19 2.44 5.52 -18.74
C GLN A 19 3.01 4.78 -17.52
N ASP A 20 3.13 5.45 -16.37
CA ASP A 20 3.59 4.84 -15.12
C ASP A 20 2.55 3.88 -14.54
N ASP A 21 1.26 4.20 -14.63
CA ASP A 21 0.19 3.30 -14.21
C ASP A 21 0.22 1.99 -15.01
N TRP A 22 0.43 2.08 -16.32
CA TRP A 22 0.56 0.89 -17.18
C TRP A 22 1.82 0.07 -16.90
N LEU A 23 2.92 0.72 -16.50
CA LEU A 23 4.14 0.00 -16.08
C LEU A 23 3.91 -0.78 -14.78
N GLN A 24 3.21 -0.18 -13.81
CA GLN A 24 2.86 -0.86 -12.58
C GLN A 24 1.94 -2.06 -12.84
N VAL A 25 0.91 -1.88 -13.68
CA VAL A 25 0.03 -2.99 -14.10
C VAL A 25 0.83 -4.10 -14.77
N ALA A 26 1.77 -3.77 -15.66
CA ALA A 26 2.62 -4.76 -16.31
C ALA A 26 3.54 -5.49 -15.33
N ALA A 27 4.09 -4.80 -14.32
CA ALA A 27 4.93 -5.39 -13.29
C ALA A 27 4.16 -6.39 -12.41
N ASP A 28 2.91 -6.06 -12.05
CA ASP A 28 2.10 -6.87 -11.15
C ASP A 28 1.38 -8.04 -11.86
N SER A 29 1.34 -8.05 -13.20
CA SER A 29 0.53 -8.99 -13.99
C SER A 29 0.93 -10.46 -13.81
N ASP A 30 2.23 -10.76 -13.64
CA ASP A 30 2.72 -12.13 -13.46
C ASP A 30 2.20 -12.79 -12.17
N ALA A 31 1.85 -12.00 -11.15
CA ALA A 31 1.28 -12.51 -9.90
C ALA A 31 -0.11 -13.13 -10.09
N TYR A 32 -0.86 -12.70 -11.10
CA TYR A 32 -2.22 -13.16 -11.39
C TYR A 32 -2.27 -14.18 -12.54
N GLY A 33 -1.28 -14.19 -13.42
CA GLY A 33 -1.20 -15.06 -14.59
C GLY A 33 -2.07 -14.59 -15.77
N TYR A 34 -1.94 -15.26 -16.92
CA TYR A 34 -2.57 -14.87 -18.18
C TYR A 34 -3.55 -15.93 -18.67
N ALA A 35 -4.75 -15.51 -19.08
CA ALA A 35 -5.82 -16.43 -19.50
C ALA A 35 -5.77 -16.80 -21.00
N ILE A 36 -5.47 -15.84 -21.88
CA ILE A 36 -5.55 -16.02 -23.35
C ILE A 36 -4.18 -15.83 -24.01
N VAL A 37 -3.52 -14.71 -23.73
CA VAL A 37 -2.23 -14.37 -24.32
C VAL A 37 -1.24 -14.08 -23.21
N LYS A 38 -0.13 -14.82 -23.20
CA LYS A 38 1.02 -14.51 -22.35
C LYS A 38 1.99 -13.61 -23.12
N PRO A 39 2.43 -12.47 -22.56
CA PRO A 39 3.42 -11.61 -23.19
C PRO A 39 4.72 -12.37 -23.41
N THR A 40 5.28 -12.25 -24.61
CA THR A 40 6.59 -12.84 -24.96
C THR A 40 7.76 -11.88 -24.73
N ALA A 41 7.46 -10.61 -24.45
CA ALA A 41 8.43 -9.56 -24.19
C ALA A 41 7.92 -8.60 -23.11
N LYS A 42 8.85 -8.00 -22.38
CA LYS A 42 8.55 -6.93 -21.42
C LYS A 42 8.32 -5.63 -22.19
N TRP A 43 7.20 -4.96 -21.93
CA TRP A 43 6.95 -3.64 -22.49
C TRP A 43 7.87 -2.62 -21.84
N VAL A 44 8.62 -1.88 -22.65
CA VAL A 44 9.52 -0.80 -22.23
C VAL A 44 9.18 0.43 -23.07
N PRO A 45 8.47 1.42 -22.50
CA PRO A 45 8.14 2.62 -23.24
C PRO A 45 9.38 3.49 -23.50
N HIS A 46 9.37 4.21 -24.61
CA HIS A 46 10.36 5.24 -24.89
C HIS A 46 10.21 6.40 -23.90
N ARG A 47 11.32 6.80 -23.27
CA ARG A 47 11.39 7.93 -22.35
C ARG A 47 12.52 8.85 -22.78
N GLU A 48 12.22 10.13 -22.97
CA GLU A 48 13.27 11.12 -23.18
C GLU A 48 13.92 11.44 -21.84
N VAL A 49 15.18 11.01 -21.70
CA VAL A 49 16.00 11.37 -20.55
C VAL A 49 16.71 12.67 -20.88
N PHE A 50 16.21 13.77 -20.35
CA PHE A 50 16.98 15.00 -20.26
C PHE A 50 17.99 14.81 -19.13
N GLY A 51 19.27 15.11 -19.39
CA GLY A 51 20.45 14.65 -18.64
C GLY A 51 20.43 14.86 -17.12
N GLU A 52 21.45 14.32 -16.44
CA GLU A 52 21.67 14.40 -14.99
C GLU A 52 21.36 15.80 -14.44
N ILE A 53 20.19 15.94 -13.82
CA ILE A 53 19.89 17.05 -12.94
C ILE A 53 19.81 16.44 -11.55
N ALA A 54 20.97 16.44 -10.89
CA ALA A 54 21.04 16.64 -9.46
C ALA A 54 20.12 17.80 -9.07
N GLU A 55 19.45 17.65 -7.92
CA GLU A 55 18.75 18.66 -7.14
C GLU A 55 18.86 20.12 -7.61
N GLN A 56 17.69 20.79 -7.67
CA GLN A 56 17.45 22.22 -7.89
C GLN A 56 17.21 22.64 -9.36
N ALA A 57 15.93 22.71 -9.74
CA ALA A 57 15.34 23.82 -10.51
C ALA A 57 13.85 23.54 -10.82
N ALA A 58 12.99 23.65 -9.81
CA ALA A 58 11.57 23.91 -10.05
C ALA A 58 11.39 25.43 -10.19
N ASP A 59 11.74 25.97 -11.36
CA ASP A 59 11.26 27.27 -11.82
C ASP A 59 11.47 27.37 -13.34
N SER A 60 10.60 26.67 -14.08
CA SER A 60 10.46 26.89 -15.52
C SER A 60 9.39 27.97 -15.73
N ILE A 61 9.89 29.18 -15.94
CA ILE A 61 9.15 30.39 -16.27
C ILE A 61 8.43 30.20 -17.62
N PHE A 62 7.15 29.83 -17.56
CA PHE A 62 6.21 30.19 -18.62
C PHE A 62 5.51 31.49 -18.20
N PRO A 63 5.47 32.54 -19.04
CA PRO A 63 4.67 33.70 -18.72
C PRO A 63 3.19 33.30 -18.81
N GLN A 64 2.58 33.00 -17.66
CA GLN A 64 1.14 32.89 -17.55
C GLN A 64 0.53 34.31 -17.70
N PRO A 65 -0.47 34.50 -18.57
CA PRO A 65 -1.28 35.71 -18.50
C PRO A 65 -2.00 35.71 -17.14
N ALA A 66 -1.76 36.76 -16.34
CA ALA A 66 -2.42 36.96 -15.07
C ALA A 66 -3.92 37.18 -15.28
N GLY A 67 -4.70 36.11 -15.19
CA GLY A 67 -6.15 36.09 -15.24
C GLY A 67 -6.66 34.75 -14.69
N PRO A 68 -7.94 34.67 -14.25
CA PRO A 68 -8.51 33.41 -13.81
C PRO A 68 -8.35 32.36 -14.92
N ASN A 69 -8.03 31.11 -14.56
CA ASN A 69 -7.98 29.98 -15.51
C ASN A 69 -9.38 29.79 -16.10
N GLN A 70 -9.65 30.52 -17.18
CA GLN A 70 -10.91 30.58 -17.86
C GLN A 70 -10.75 29.92 -19.23
N GLN A 71 -11.39 28.78 -19.41
CA GLN A 71 -11.45 28.11 -20.69
C GLN A 71 -12.83 28.30 -21.29
N ILE A 72 -12.86 28.82 -22.51
CA ILE A 72 -14.09 29.06 -23.26
C ILE A 72 -14.24 27.93 -24.28
N ILE A 73 -15.39 27.26 -24.25
CA ILE A 73 -15.75 26.20 -25.20
C ILE A 73 -16.94 26.71 -26.00
N ASP A 74 -16.71 27.02 -27.27
CA ASP A 74 -17.76 27.41 -28.21
C ASP A 74 -18.40 26.17 -28.85
N THR A 75 -19.73 26.11 -28.82
CA THR A 75 -20.53 25.12 -29.54
C THR A 75 -21.53 25.83 -30.48
N PRO A 76 -22.10 25.13 -31.47
CA PRO A 76 -23.09 25.72 -32.39
C PRO A 76 -24.34 26.27 -31.69
N GLU A 77 -24.60 25.82 -30.46
CA GLU A 77 -25.79 26.12 -29.67
C GLU A 77 -25.51 27.14 -28.56
N GLY A 78 -24.25 27.49 -28.32
CA GLY A 78 -23.87 28.49 -27.31
C GLY A 78 -22.42 28.38 -26.85
N GLN A 79 -22.07 29.21 -25.86
CA GLN A 79 -20.71 29.30 -25.33
C GLN A 79 -20.69 28.90 -23.85
N PHE A 80 -19.81 27.96 -23.51
CA PHE A 80 -19.52 27.60 -22.13
C PHE A 80 -18.26 28.30 -21.64
N THR A 81 -18.30 28.85 -20.43
CA THR A 81 -17.14 29.43 -19.75
C THR A 81 -16.84 28.62 -18.50
N ILE A 82 -15.72 27.91 -18.49
CA ILE A 82 -15.22 27.15 -17.34
C ILE A 82 -14.22 28.04 -16.61
N THR A 83 -14.56 28.48 -15.40
CA THR A 83 -13.63 29.20 -14.52
C THR A 83 -13.23 28.29 -13.37
N PHE A 84 -11.95 27.98 -13.26
CA PHE A 84 -11.42 27.21 -12.14
C PHE A 84 -10.53 28.09 -11.27
N THR A 85 -10.86 28.19 -9.98
CA THR A 85 -9.95 28.75 -8.98
C THR A 85 -9.36 27.57 -8.22
N PRO A 86 -8.06 27.27 -8.37
CA PRO A 86 -7.41 26.27 -7.54
C PRO A 86 -7.61 26.68 -6.08
N LYS A 87 -8.18 25.80 -5.26
CA LYS A 87 -8.03 25.97 -3.81
C LYS A 87 -6.52 25.97 -3.56
N LYS A 88 -6.01 27.00 -2.87
CA LYS A 88 -4.65 26.99 -2.35
C LYS A 88 -4.49 25.65 -1.65
N GLN A 89 -3.74 24.73 -2.23
CA GLN A 89 -3.30 23.57 -1.48
C GLN A 89 -2.56 24.18 -0.31
N SER A 90 -3.08 23.96 0.89
CA SER A 90 -2.25 24.01 2.08
C SER A 90 -1.21 22.91 1.86
N GLU A 91 -0.12 23.25 1.16
CA GLU A 91 1.12 22.49 1.17
C GLU A 91 1.71 22.62 2.58
N THR A 92 1.03 22.05 3.56
CA THR A 92 1.74 21.37 4.63
C THR A 92 2.22 20.06 4.02
N VAL A 93 3.18 20.14 3.09
CA VAL A 93 4.09 19.01 2.85
C VAL A 93 4.90 18.94 4.12
N GLN A 94 4.37 18.20 5.10
CA GLN A 94 5.05 18.02 6.37
C GLN A 94 6.36 17.30 6.04
N ASP A 95 7.48 17.98 6.30
CA ASP A 95 8.82 17.44 6.04
C ASP A 95 8.94 16.06 6.72
N ARG A 96 9.08 15.02 5.89
CA ARG A 96 9.13 13.63 6.33
C ARG A 96 10.40 13.32 7.14
N THR A 97 11.40 14.20 7.07
CA THR A 97 12.67 14.09 7.78
C THR A 97 12.65 14.84 9.11
N SER A 98 11.68 15.73 9.34
CA SER A 98 11.53 16.44 10.61
C SER A 98 11.11 15.47 11.73
N PRO A 99 11.83 15.43 12.86
CA PRO A 99 11.43 14.64 14.02
C PRO A 99 10.07 15.08 14.57
N GLN A 100 9.24 14.09 14.91
CA GLN A 100 7.94 14.25 15.57
C GLN A 100 7.91 13.39 16.84
N THR A 101 7.05 13.73 17.79
CA THR A 101 6.84 12.90 18.98
C THR A 101 6.33 11.52 18.57
N PHE A 102 7.06 10.47 18.94
CA PHE A 102 6.68 9.07 18.70
C PHE A 102 6.94 8.26 19.97
N GLY A 103 5.87 7.76 20.58
CA GLY A 103 5.93 7.05 21.86
C GLY A 103 6.63 7.88 22.93
N ASN A 104 7.69 7.34 23.51
CA ASN A 104 8.49 8.00 24.56
C ASN A 104 9.71 8.77 24.00
N GLY A 105 9.70 9.14 22.73
CA GLY A 105 10.82 9.80 22.07
C GLY A 105 10.40 10.57 20.82
N TYR A 106 11.32 10.68 19.87
CA TYR A 106 11.11 11.40 18.62
C TYR A 106 11.61 10.58 17.44
N LEU A 107 10.83 10.54 16.37
CA LEU A 107 11.20 9.96 15.08
C LEU A 107 10.68 10.84 13.95
N SER A 108 11.43 10.93 12.87
CA SER A 108 10.87 11.40 11.61
C SER A 108 9.98 10.33 10.98
N VAL A 109 9.16 10.71 9.99
CA VAL A 109 8.34 9.74 9.25
C VAL A 109 9.23 8.72 8.54
N GLU A 110 10.36 9.17 8.00
CA GLU A 110 11.36 8.32 7.35
C GLU A 110 11.97 7.30 8.32
N GLN A 111 12.38 7.75 9.52
CA GLN A 111 12.94 6.85 10.54
C GLN A 111 11.91 5.82 11.03
N ALA A 112 10.67 6.25 11.26
CA ALA A 112 9.59 5.33 11.64
C ALA A 112 9.34 4.27 10.56
N ASN A 113 9.32 4.68 9.29
CA ASN A 113 9.19 3.76 8.15
C ASN A 113 10.36 2.76 8.08
N LEU A 114 11.60 3.24 8.24
CA LEU A 114 12.79 2.38 8.26
C LEU A 114 12.69 1.36 9.40
N ILE A 115 12.33 1.77 10.61
CA ILE A 115 12.18 0.85 11.74
C ILE A 115 11.16 -0.23 11.41
N LEU A 116 9.97 0.14 10.90
CA LEU A 116 8.93 -0.83 10.57
C LEU A 116 9.37 -1.84 9.49
N ASN A 117 10.19 -1.42 8.53
CA ASN A 117 10.73 -2.30 7.50
C ASN A 117 11.87 -3.20 8.02
N HIS A 118 12.58 -2.82 9.09
CA HIS A 118 13.68 -3.61 9.65
C HIS A 118 13.25 -4.56 10.78
N LEU A 119 11.99 -4.53 11.20
CA LEU A 119 11.47 -5.52 12.14
C LEU A 119 11.41 -6.89 11.45
N PRO A 120 11.79 -8.00 12.13
CA PRO A 120 11.71 -9.35 11.60
C PRO A 120 10.26 -9.88 11.65
N LEU A 121 9.33 -9.07 11.15
CA LEU A 121 7.89 -9.29 11.15
C LEU A 121 7.31 -8.87 9.79
N GLU A 122 6.38 -9.66 9.26
CA GLU A 122 5.45 -9.18 8.23
C GLU A 122 4.29 -8.48 8.95
N LEU A 123 4.19 -7.17 8.80
CA LEU A 123 3.17 -6.34 9.43
C LEU A 123 2.06 -6.05 8.42
N THR A 124 0.82 -6.07 8.90
CA THR A 124 -0.36 -5.60 8.15
C THR A 124 -1.27 -4.83 9.10
N PHE A 125 -1.72 -3.65 8.70
CA PHE A 125 -2.67 -2.84 9.45
C PHE A 125 -3.96 -2.63 8.65
N VAL A 126 -5.07 -2.96 9.30
CA VAL A 126 -6.43 -2.73 8.82
C VAL A 126 -7.08 -1.74 9.78
N ASN A 127 -7.59 -0.63 9.26
CA ASN A 127 -8.13 0.44 10.12
C ASN A 127 -9.52 0.09 10.67
N LYS A 128 -10.06 0.96 11.54
CA LYS A 128 -11.38 0.81 12.16
C LYS A 128 -12.56 0.68 11.19
N ASP A 129 -12.39 1.08 9.93
CA ASP A 129 -13.40 1.00 8.87
C ASP A 129 -13.20 -0.25 8.00
N ASP A 130 -12.43 -1.23 8.49
CA ASP A 130 -12.13 -2.51 7.85
C ASP A 130 -11.39 -2.37 6.51
N ILE A 131 -10.65 -1.27 6.35
CA ILE A 131 -9.83 -1.00 5.15
C ILE A 131 -8.39 -1.43 5.38
N PHE A 132 -7.87 -2.28 4.48
CA PHE A 132 -6.46 -2.64 4.45
C PHE A 132 -5.62 -1.43 4.04
N GLN A 133 -4.91 -0.85 5.00
CA GLN A 133 -4.29 0.47 4.85
C GLN A 133 -2.77 0.40 4.68
N TYR A 134 -2.12 -0.60 5.26
CA TYR A 134 -0.67 -0.63 5.33
C TYR A 134 -0.13 -2.06 5.50
N TYR A 135 0.98 -2.36 4.83
CA TYR A 135 1.88 -3.47 5.16
C TYR A 135 3.33 -2.97 5.08
N ASN A 136 4.24 -3.56 5.85
CA ASN A 136 5.65 -3.18 5.81
C ASN A 136 6.41 -3.88 4.67
N ASP A 137 7.54 -3.30 4.27
CA ASP A 137 8.42 -3.82 3.23
C ASP A 137 9.67 -4.43 3.87
N SER A 138 9.46 -5.51 4.65
CA SER A 138 10.54 -6.17 5.41
C SER A 138 11.22 -7.33 4.66
N HIS A 139 10.51 -7.92 3.70
CA HIS A 139 10.98 -9.06 2.91
C HIS A 139 10.57 -8.87 1.45
N PRO A 140 11.35 -9.38 0.49
CA PRO A 140 10.89 -9.53 -0.89
C PRO A 140 9.57 -10.31 -0.93
N VAL A 141 8.69 -9.97 -1.88
CA VAL A 141 7.34 -10.56 -2.01
C VAL A 141 7.40 -12.09 -2.17
N GLU A 142 8.50 -12.60 -2.70
CA GLU A 142 8.77 -14.03 -2.88
C GLU A 142 8.96 -14.77 -1.55
N ASP A 143 9.51 -14.09 -0.54
CA ASP A 143 9.85 -14.65 0.77
C ASP A 143 8.75 -14.47 1.82
N MET A 144 7.76 -13.62 1.53
CA MET A 144 6.59 -13.39 2.38
C MET A 144 5.76 -14.66 2.56
N ILE A 145 5.44 -14.98 3.81
CA ILE A 145 4.54 -16.07 4.23
C ILE A 145 3.12 -15.76 3.77
N PHE A 146 2.67 -14.52 4.00
CA PHE A 146 1.39 -14.04 3.49
C PHE A 146 1.62 -12.91 2.49
N LYS A 147 1.74 -13.29 1.22
CA LYS A 147 1.93 -12.35 0.11
C LYS A 147 0.92 -11.20 0.17
N ARG A 148 1.43 -9.97 0.12
CA ARG A 148 0.67 -8.74 -0.05
C ARG A 148 1.01 -8.15 -1.41
N THR A 149 0.04 -7.51 -2.05
CA THR A 149 0.29 -6.74 -3.27
C THR A 149 -0.20 -5.30 -3.12
N PRO A 150 0.45 -4.32 -3.77
CA PRO A 150 0.03 -2.91 -3.72
C PRO A 150 -1.45 -2.72 -4.07
N SER A 151 -2.00 -3.52 -4.98
CA SER A 151 -3.41 -3.46 -5.41
C SER A 151 -4.44 -3.72 -4.30
N GLN A 152 -4.02 -4.33 -3.18
CA GLN A 152 -4.90 -4.62 -2.04
C GLN A 152 -5.05 -3.43 -1.09
N ILE A 153 -4.14 -2.46 -1.15
CA ILE A 153 -4.23 -1.22 -0.35
C ILE A 153 -5.53 -0.49 -0.69
N GLY A 154 -6.23 -0.02 0.34
CA GLY A 154 -7.50 0.68 0.22
C GLY A 154 -8.71 -0.24 0.03
N ARG A 155 -8.53 -1.56 -0.12
CA ARG A 155 -9.65 -2.50 -0.20
C ARG A 155 -10.21 -2.84 1.18
N HIS A 156 -11.50 -3.15 1.21
CA HIS A 156 -12.11 -3.77 2.38
C HIS A 156 -11.46 -5.14 2.64
N VAL A 157 -11.17 -5.45 3.91
CA VAL A 157 -10.41 -6.65 4.31
C VAL A 157 -11.06 -7.95 3.83
N GLU A 158 -12.39 -7.99 3.75
CA GLU A 158 -13.15 -9.13 3.22
C GLU A 158 -12.80 -9.47 1.76
N LEU A 159 -12.47 -8.45 0.96
CA LEU A 159 -12.11 -8.62 -0.46
C LEU A 159 -10.65 -9.05 -0.65
N CYS A 160 -9.86 -9.06 0.44
CA CYS A 160 -8.46 -9.47 0.42
C CYS A 160 -8.29 -10.98 0.68
N HIS A 161 -9.38 -11.68 1.02
CA HIS A 161 -9.34 -13.08 1.44
C HIS A 161 -10.24 -13.96 0.55
N PRO A 162 -9.85 -15.23 0.31
CA PRO A 162 -10.73 -16.19 -0.35
C PRO A 162 -12.02 -16.43 0.46
N PRO A 163 -13.18 -16.70 -0.18
CA PRO A 163 -14.47 -16.85 0.51
C PRO A 163 -14.47 -17.85 1.67
N LYS A 164 -13.66 -18.92 1.58
CA LYS A 164 -13.55 -19.96 2.63
C LYS A 164 -12.94 -19.46 3.94
N ILE A 165 -12.24 -18.32 3.93
CA ILE A 165 -11.49 -17.78 5.09
C ILE A 165 -12.15 -16.51 5.64
N VAL A 166 -12.94 -15.80 4.82
CA VAL A 166 -13.59 -14.53 5.18
C VAL A 166 -14.37 -14.62 6.49
N ASP A 167 -15.13 -15.69 6.72
CA ASP A 167 -15.92 -15.83 7.96
C ASP A 167 -15.05 -15.92 9.22
N LYS A 168 -13.86 -16.53 9.11
CA LYS A 168 -12.90 -16.57 10.22
C LYS A 168 -12.33 -15.18 10.49
N VAL A 169 -11.97 -14.45 9.44
CA VAL A 169 -11.45 -13.07 9.55
C VAL A 169 -12.50 -12.16 10.20
N LYS A 170 -13.75 -12.23 9.75
CA LYS A 170 -14.88 -11.52 10.36
C LYS A 170 -15.00 -11.80 11.85
N LYS A 171 -14.91 -13.08 12.23
CA LYS A 171 -15.03 -13.45 13.64
C LYS A 171 -13.89 -12.92 14.49
N ILE A 172 -12.65 -12.96 13.97
CA ILE A 172 -11.48 -12.38 14.64
C ILE A 172 -11.69 -10.87 14.84
N PHE A 173 -12.08 -10.16 13.78
CA PHE A 173 -12.30 -8.71 13.83
C PHE A 173 -13.41 -8.34 14.81
N GLU A 174 -14.51 -9.08 14.86
CA GLU A 174 -15.58 -8.87 15.84
C GLU A 174 -15.08 -9.03 17.29
N LEU A 175 -14.32 -10.10 17.57
CA LEU A 175 -13.77 -10.36 18.91
C LEU A 175 -12.82 -9.25 19.36
N LEU A 176 -11.97 -8.76 18.45
CA LEU A 176 -11.03 -7.68 18.70
C LEU A 176 -11.74 -6.33 18.87
N ARG A 177 -12.67 -5.99 17.97
CA ARG A 177 -13.41 -4.73 17.98
C ARG A 177 -14.25 -4.57 19.26
N THR A 178 -14.97 -5.63 19.65
CA THR A 178 -15.82 -5.62 20.86
C THR A 178 -15.05 -5.70 22.18
N GLY A 179 -13.74 -5.96 22.13
CA GLY A 179 -12.92 -6.14 23.34
C GLY A 179 -13.14 -7.46 24.05
N GLN A 180 -13.82 -8.43 23.42
CA GLN A 180 -13.88 -9.81 23.93
C GLN A 180 -12.49 -10.45 23.99
N LYS A 181 -11.59 -10.03 23.09
CA LYS A 181 -10.16 -10.38 23.11
C LYS A 181 -9.34 -9.16 22.71
N ASP A 182 -8.14 -9.05 23.28
CA ASP A 182 -7.14 -8.07 22.83
C ASP A 182 -6.26 -8.62 21.71
N GLN A 183 -6.12 -9.94 21.64
CA GLN A 183 -5.38 -10.63 20.58
C GLN A 183 -5.94 -12.01 20.26
N VAL A 184 -5.71 -12.44 19.02
CA VAL A 184 -5.94 -13.80 18.54
C VAL A 184 -4.64 -14.30 17.92
N THR A 185 -4.18 -15.47 18.34
CA THR A 185 -2.91 -16.06 17.90
C THR A 185 -3.16 -17.39 17.19
N MET A 186 -2.39 -17.67 16.15
CA MET A 186 -2.37 -18.97 15.49
C MET A 186 -0.95 -19.30 15.06
N TRP A 187 -0.63 -20.59 14.95
CA TRP A 187 0.67 -21.03 14.46
C TRP A 187 0.56 -22.32 13.66
N PHE A 188 1.48 -22.51 12.73
CA PHE A 188 1.56 -23.70 11.89
C PHE A 188 2.97 -23.86 11.32
N LYS A 189 3.33 -25.10 11.03
CA LYS A 189 4.57 -25.42 10.31
C LYS A 189 4.31 -25.34 8.81
N SER A 190 5.09 -24.53 8.10
CA SER A 190 5.08 -24.43 6.64
C SER A 190 6.19 -25.31 6.08
N GLU A 191 5.87 -26.57 5.79
CA GLU A 191 6.86 -27.54 5.27
C GLU A 191 7.49 -27.08 3.95
N SER A 192 6.74 -26.40 3.09
CA SER A 192 7.23 -25.89 1.80
C SER A 192 8.25 -24.75 1.94
N MET A 193 8.19 -23.98 3.03
CA MET A 193 9.10 -22.86 3.28
C MET A 193 10.16 -23.21 4.33
N GLY A 194 10.04 -24.36 5.00
CA GLY A 194 10.89 -24.70 6.15
C GLY A 194 10.70 -23.78 7.37
N LYS A 195 9.57 -23.07 7.47
CA LYS A 195 9.30 -22.05 8.51
C LYS A 195 8.32 -22.57 9.56
N PHE A 196 8.45 -22.10 10.80
CA PHE A 196 7.42 -22.25 11.83
C PHE A 196 6.73 -20.90 12.02
N VAL A 197 5.55 -20.77 11.45
CA VAL A 197 4.85 -19.49 11.33
C VAL A 197 4.04 -19.23 12.60
N TYR A 198 4.28 -18.08 13.22
CA TYR A 198 3.47 -17.54 14.31
C TYR A 198 2.76 -16.27 13.83
N VAL A 199 1.43 -16.26 13.89
CA VAL A 199 0.57 -15.16 13.44
C VAL A 199 -0.19 -14.60 14.62
N VAL A 200 -0.24 -13.28 14.72
CA VAL A 200 -1.03 -12.58 15.73
C VAL A 200 -1.88 -11.50 15.09
N TYR A 201 -3.16 -11.49 15.43
CA TYR A 201 -4.06 -10.37 15.20
C TYR A 201 -4.25 -9.66 16.54
N LYS A 202 -3.91 -8.38 16.62
CA LYS A 202 -3.97 -7.57 17.84
C LYS A 202 -4.85 -6.36 17.63
N ALA A 203 -5.76 -6.11 18.58
CA ALA A 203 -6.56 -4.90 18.60
C ALA A 203 -5.65 -3.69 18.84
N VAL A 204 -5.71 -2.70 17.96
CA VAL A 204 -5.08 -1.39 18.16
C VAL A 204 -6.12 -0.48 18.78
N ARG A 205 -5.80 0.08 19.95
CA ARG A 205 -6.65 1.03 20.67
C ARG A 205 -5.85 2.29 20.97
N ASP A 206 -6.53 3.43 21.00
CA ASP A 206 -5.91 4.68 21.44
C ASP A 206 -5.90 4.80 22.98
N ASP A 207 -5.41 5.94 23.48
CA ASP A 207 -5.29 6.23 24.91
C ASP A 207 -6.65 6.29 25.65
N GLN A 208 -7.76 6.41 24.92
CA GLN A 208 -9.12 6.37 25.48
C GLN A 208 -9.73 4.95 25.42
N GLY A 209 -9.00 3.98 24.86
CA GLY A 209 -9.47 2.60 24.69
C GLY A 209 -10.32 2.39 23.42
N GLU A 210 -10.47 3.42 22.59
CA GLU A 210 -11.27 3.35 21.36
C GLU A 210 -10.56 2.50 20.32
N PHE A 211 -11.33 1.67 19.61
CA PHE A 211 -10.80 0.75 18.61
C PHE A 211 -10.37 1.52 17.35
N GLN A 212 -9.07 1.43 17.03
CA GLN A 212 -8.46 2.09 15.86
C GLN A 212 -8.20 1.14 14.70
N GLY A 213 -8.21 -0.17 14.93
CA GLY A 213 -8.03 -1.17 13.90
C GLY A 213 -7.43 -2.48 14.41
N VAL A 214 -6.99 -3.30 13.47
CA VAL A 214 -6.30 -4.57 13.73
C VAL A 214 -4.88 -4.49 13.16
N LEU A 215 -3.90 -4.75 14.01
CA LEU A 215 -2.53 -5.06 13.59
C LEU A 215 -2.39 -6.58 13.47
N GLU A 216 -2.15 -7.06 12.28
CA GLU A 216 -1.65 -8.41 12.02
C GLU A 216 -0.13 -8.36 11.97
N TYR A 217 0.53 -9.30 12.64
CA TYR A 217 1.96 -9.54 12.46
C TYR A 217 2.28 -11.03 12.39
N VAL A 218 3.20 -11.37 11.49
CA VAL A 218 3.65 -12.74 11.24
C VAL A 218 5.15 -12.83 11.48
N GLN A 219 5.57 -13.91 12.14
CA GLN A 219 6.97 -14.18 12.42
C GLN A 219 7.30 -15.64 12.11
N ASP A 220 8.47 -15.87 11.51
CA ASP A 220 9.10 -17.19 11.54
C ASP A 220 9.81 -17.37 12.88
N ILE A 221 9.32 -18.30 13.69
CA ILE A 221 9.86 -18.61 15.01
C ILE A 221 10.69 -19.89 15.03
N GLN A 222 10.91 -20.54 13.87
CA GLN A 222 11.78 -21.71 13.77
C GLN A 222 13.18 -21.47 14.36
N PRO A 223 13.85 -20.31 14.11
CA PRO A 223 15.16 -20.04 14.69
C PRO A 223 15.17 -20.00 16.23
N PHE A 224 14.04 -19.69 16.87
CA PHE A 224 13.96 -19.66 18.33
C PHE A 224 13.98 -21.05 18.96
N PHE A 225 13.64 -22.09 18.21
CA PHE A 225 13.73 -23.48 18.69
C PHE A 225 15.15 -24.02 18.68
N GLU A 226 16.07 -23.35 17.99
CA GLU A 226 17.48 -23.72 17.88
C GLU A 226 18.35 -23.07 18.96
N ILE A 227 17.77 -22.13 19.74
CA ILE A 227 18.44 -21.53 20.90
C ILE A 227 18.54 -22.59 22.00
N ASP A 228 19.76 -23.08 22.23
CA ASP A 228 20.06 -24.18 23.15
C ASP A 228 20.83 -23.72 24.41
N SER A 229 21.08 -22.42 24.54
CA SER A 229 21.83 -21.83 25.64
C SER A 229 21.06 -20.70 26.31
N ASP A 230 21.31 -20.51 27.61
CA ASP A 230 20.71 -19.43 28.40
C ASP A 230 21.30 -18.05 28.06
N PHE A 231 22.49 -18.03 27.45
CA PHE A 231 23.22 -16.79 27.13
C PHE A 231 23.94 -16.93 25.79
N HIS A 232 23.69 -15.96 24.91
CA HIS A 232 24.41 -15.80 23.64
C HIS A 232 24.87 -14.35 23.50
N ARG A 233 26.17 -14.12 23.34
CA ARG A 233 26.77 -12.81 23.09
C ARG A 233 27.92 -13.01 22.12
N ASP A 234 27.73 -12.61 20.87
CA ASP A 234 28.75 -12.68 19.81
C ASP A 234 29.78 -11.53 19.87
N ILE A 235 29.79 -10.75 20.96
CA ILE A 235 30.67 -9.61 21.22
C ILE A 235 31.29 -9.65 22.62
#